data_AF-A0A6C0AHF8-F1
#
_entry.id   AF-A0A6C0AHF8-F1
#
_cell.length_a   1.000
_cell.length_b   1.000
_cell.length_c   1.000
_cell.angle_alpha   90.00
_cell.angle_beta   90.00
_cell.angle_gamma   90.00
#
_symmetry.space_group_name_H-M   'P 1'
#
loop_
_entity.id
_entity.type
_entity.pdbx_description
1 polymer ?
#
loop_
_entity_poly.entity_id
_entity_poly.type
_entity_poly.pdbx_seq_one_letter_code
_entity_poly.pdbx_strand_id
1 'polypeptide(L)'
;MNLDMDIEHYTLAELETLYRLEPDYTVSHVLDGERQLYKKLISKIVLLSMQESLTTFLKQATERLLPPEKEIEKEKDKIHVFTVDSMYRPPASKIHDFVYTLPEPLRIRSLQMECIDIPLVWNEFHKAQFFWNDLSVHLPDGTYTPSELETLLYDLASIQITIRHRTMIHSSEPFTIDFGKRFKSAGWIMGFRREKYKSTYNVLTSKHELESEARFGYLTECMYVDVYDYHDACTNKTYEHLSKYIMGYFPAVNQQRIQQYHWTRIYPEPIKLERLRIQLFNKFGEPFLNQADFSIHFAIQMV
;
A
#
# COMPACT_ATOMS: atom_id res chain seq x y z
N MET A 1 -35.11 -3.08 9.36
CA MET A 1 -34.97 -1.80 10.07
C MET A 1 -34.48 -0.82 9.04
N ASN A 2 -35.33 0.12 8.64
CA ASN A 2 -34.94 1.23 7.78
C ASN A 2 -34.29 2.25 8.72
N LEU A 3 -32.98 2.43 8.62
CA LEU A 3 -32.24 3.37 9.44
C LEU A 3 -32.23 4.70 8.70
N ASP A 4 -32.66 5.77 9.36
CA ASP A 4 -32.47 7.12 8.85
C ASP A 4 -31.01 7.51 9.05
N MET A 5 -30.36 8.02 8.00
CA MET A 5 -28.93 8.39 8.04
C MET A 5 -28.72 9.87 8.35
N ASP A 6 -29.79 10.62 8.61
CA ASP A 6 -29.70 12.00 9.11
C ASP A 6 -29.60 12.01 10.64
N ILE A 7 -28.45 12.45 11.16
CA ILE A 7 -28.19 12.48 12.60
C ILE A 7 -29.09 13.48 13.34
N GLU A 8 -29.61 14.49 12.65
CA GLU A 8 -30.46 15.52 13.25
C GLU A 8 -31.84 14.98 13.65
N HIS A 9 -32.23 13.82 13.12
CA HIS A 9 -33.49 13.14 13.47
C HIS A 9 -33.38 12.27 14.73
N TYR A 10 -32.22 12.19 15.38
CA TYR A 10 -32.00 11.36 16.56
C TYR A 10 -31.72 12.20 17.81
N THR A 11 -32.49 11.93 18.86
CA THR A 11 -32.21 12.38 20.22
C THR A 11 -31.10 11.55 20.85
N LEU A 12 -30.47 12.06 21.91
CA LEU A 12 -29.40 11.35 22.62
C LEU A 12 -29.85 9.99 23.16
N ALA A 13 -31.06 9.91 23.74
CA ALA A 13 -31.63 8.66 24.26
C ALA A 13 -31.90 7.62 23.16
N GLU A 14 -32.27 8.06 21.96
CA GLU A 14 -32.44 7.18 20.80
C GLU A 14 -31.10 6.65 20.31
N LEU A 15 -30.05 7.47 20.32
CA LEU A 15 -28.68 7.04 20.01
C LEU A 15 -28.16 6.04 21.05
N GLU A 16 -28.41 6.26 22.34
CA GLU A 16 -28.06 5.32 23.41
C GLU A 16 -28.75 3.98 23.21
N THR A 17 -30.05 3.99 22.87
CA THR A 17 -30.81 2.78 22.55
C THR A 17 -30.28 2.10 21.29
N LEU A 18 -29.94 2.87 20.26
CA LEU A 18 -29.40 2.36 19.00
C LEU A 18 -28.05 1.66 19.21
N TYR A 19 -27.20 2.21 20.07
CA TYR A 19 -25.90 1.66 20.46
C TYR A 19 -26.00 0.60 21.56
N ARG A 20 -27.19 0.39 22.14
CA ARG A 20 -27.45 -0.52 23.26
C ARG A 20 -26.61 -0.19 24.49
N LEU A 21 -26.53 1.10 24.81
CA LEU A 21 -25.82 1.60 25.97
C LEU A 21 -26.71 1.51 27.21
N GLU A 22 -26.15 0.96 28.29
CA GLU A 22 -26.78 0.98 29.61
C GLU A 22 -26.53 2.35 30.29
N PRO A 23 -27.34 2.74 31.30
CA PRO A 23 -27.02 3.88 32.15
C PRO A 23 -25.58 3.80 32.68
N ASP A 24 -24.88 4.93 32.76
CA ASP A 24 -23.47 5.04 33.16
C ASP A 24 -22.46 4.39 32.19
N TYR A 25 -22.77 4.38 30.89
CA TYR A 25 -21.83 3.90 29.87
C TYR A 25 -20.52 4.71 29.82
N THR A 26 -19.44 4.04 29.41
CA THR A 26 -18.11 4.62 29.25
C THR A 26 -17.80 4.89 27.77
N VAL A 27 -16.74 5.66 27.49
CA VAL A 27 -16.21 5.85 26.12
C VAL A 27 -15.99 4.51 25.41
N SER A 28 -15.47 3.51 26.13
CA SER A 28 -15.24 2.17 25.55
C SER A 28 -16.53 1.49 25.10
N HIS A 29 -17.63 1.67 25.86
CA HIS A 29 -18.94 1.12 25.50
C HIS A 29 -19.50 1.78 24.24
N VAL A 30 -19.32 3.10 24.07
CA VAL A 30 -19.74 3.81 22.84
C VAL A 30 -18.99 3.25 21.62
N LEU A 31 -17.66 3.13 21.71
CA LEU A 31 -16.81 2.62 20.62
C LEU A 31 -17.06 1.13 20.31
N ASP A 32 -17.43 0.34 21.31
CA ASP A 32 -17.86 -1.05 21.09
C ASP A 32 -19.24 -1.11 20.43
N GLY A 33 -20.18 -0.26 20.86
CA GLY A 33 -21.51 -0.11 20.27
C GLY A 33 -21.44 0.28 18.79
N GLU A 34 -20.61 1.26 18.45
CA GLU A 34 -20.33 1.69 17.07
C GLU A 34 -19.86 0.51 16.22
N ARG A 35 -18.84 -0.22 16.68
CA ARG A 35 -18.26 -1.36 15.96
C ARG A 35 -19.28 -2.47 15.73
N GLN A 36 -20.08 -2.80 16.74
CA GLN A 36 -21.13 -3.81 16.63
C GLN A 36 -22.22 -3.38 15.65
N LEU A 37 -22.64 -2.12 15.71
CA LEU A 37 -23.67 -1.56 14.85
C LEU A 37 -23.20 -1.50 13.39
N TYR A 38 -21.98 -1.00 13.15
CA TYR A 38 -21.34 -0.99 11.83
C TYR A 38 -21.30 -2.39 11.22
N LYS A 39 -20.77 -3.38 11.94
CA LYS A 39 -20.69 -4.78 11.47
C LYS A 39 -22.07 -5.35 11.10
N LYS A 40 -23.10 -5.02 11.89
CA LYS A 40 -24.47 -5.49 11.67
C LYS A 40 -25.14 -4.84 10.46
N LEU A 41 -24.84 -3.57 10.18
CA LEU A 41 -25.47 -2.80 9.12
C LEU A 41 -24.72 -2.94 7.79
N ILE A 42 -23.39 -2.92 7.80
CA ILE A 42 -22.57 -2.96 6.58
C ILE A 42 -22.83 -4.22 5.75
N SER A 43 -23.06 -5.36 6.40
CA SER A 43 -23.37 -6.63 5.73
C SER A 43 -24.70 -6.61 4.95
N LYS A 44 -25.55 -5.59 5.17
CA LYS A 44 -26.85 -5.43 4.53
C LYS A 44 -26.84 -4.34 3.44
N ILE A 45 -25.76 -3.57 3.32
CA ILE A 45 -25.66 -2.43 2.39
C ILE A 45 -24.77 -2.82 1.21
N VAL A 46 -25.37 -2.91 0.02
CA VAL A 46 -24.67 -3.28 -1.22
C VAL A 46 -24.04 -2.06 -1.92
N LEU A 47 -24.70 -0.90 -1.85
CA LEU A 47 -24.26 0.31 -2.54
C LEU A 47 -23.17 1.05 -1.75
N LEU A 48 -22.04 1.33 -2.39
CA LEU A 48 -20.88 1.99 -1.77
C LEU A 48 -21.24 3.36 -1.18
N SER A 49 -22.04 4.17 -1.89
CA SER A 49 -22.46 5.50 -1.41
C SER A 49 -23.22 5.42 -0.08
N MET A 50 -24.04 4.39 0.11
CA MET A 50 -24.74 4.19 1.37
C MET A 50 -23.80 3.73 2.50
N GLN A 51 -22.68 3.05 2.17
CA GLN A 51 -21.67 2.68 3.17
C GLN A 51 -20.93 3.92 3.68
N GLU A 52 -20.66 4.89 2.81
CA GLU A 52 -20.07 6.19 3.17
C GLU A 52 -21.03 7.01 4.05
N SER A 53 -22.32 7.07 3.68
CA SER A 53 -23.35 7.72 4.50
C SER A 53 -23.49 7.06 5.87
N LEU A 54 -23.49 5.72 5.94
CA LEU A 54 -23.51 4.99 7.21
C LEU A 54 -22.30 5.34 8.09
N THR A 55 -21.11 5.37 7.49
CA THR A 55 -19.86 5.68 8.21
C THR A 55 -19.90 7.10 8.78
N THR A 56 -20.39 8.05 7.99
CA THR A 56 -20.57 9.46 8.41
C THR A 56 -21.59 9.57 9.55
N PHE A 57 -22.75 8.93 9.42
CA PHE A 57 -23.78 8.90 10.45
C PHE A 57 -23.26 8.32 11.78
N LEU A 58 -22.58 7.18 11.74
CA LEU A 58 -22.06 6.53 12.95
C LEU A 58 -20.99 7.38 13.65
N LYS A 59 -20.14 8.05 12.88
CA LYS A 59 -19.16 9.00 13.42
C LYS A 59 -19.85 10.15 14.17
N GLN A 60 -20.84 10.78 13.56
CA GLN A 60 -21.59 11.88 14.18
C GLN A 60 -22.38 11.41 15.41
N ALA A 61 -22.98 10.22 15.36
CA ALA A 61 -23.65 9.61 16.51
C ALA A 61 -22.69 9.36 17.68
N THR A 62 -21.49 8.81 17.38
CA THR A 62 -20.44 8.59 18.37
C THR A 62 -20.01 9.91 19.01
N GLU A 63 -19.79 10.96 18.21
CA GLU A 63 -19.43 12.30 18.70
C GLU A 63 -20.50 12.90 19.64
N ARG A 64 -21.80 12.67 19.38
CA ARG A 64 -22.89 13.12 20.26
C ARG A 64 -23.01 12.33 21.57
N LEU A 65 -22.68 11.04 21.54
CA LEU A 65 -22.74 10.14 22.71
C LEU A 65 -21.55 10.29 23.63
N LEU A 66 -20.41 10.74 23.12
CA LEU A 66 -19.26 11.03 23.95
C LEU A 66 -19.54 12.30 24.77
N PRO A 67 -19.16 12.33 26.06
CA PRO A 67 -19.28 13.55 26.84
C PRO A 67 -18.57 14.67 26.09
N PRO A 68 -19.15 15.90 26.04
CA PRO A 68 -18.49 17.03 25.41
C PRO A 68 -17.09 17.07 25.98
N GLU A 69 -16.07 17.02 25.12
CA GLU A 69 -14.69 17.07 25.56
C GLU A 69 -14.63 18.26 26.51
N LYS A 70 -14.47 18.00 27.82
CA LYS A 70 -14.08 19.07 28.72
C LYS A 70 -12.84 19.62 28.04
N GLU A 71 -12.83 20.92 27.78
CA GLU A 71 -11.60 21.67 27.52
C GLU A 71 -10.74 21.54 28.78
N ILE A 72 -10.26 20.32 29.06
CA ILE A 72 -8.91 20.13 29.53
C ILE A 72 -8.14 20.88 28.47
N GLU A 73 -7.42 21.93 28.87
CA GLU A 73 -6.35 22.48 28.06
C GLU A 73 -5.49 21.27 27.66
N LYS A 74 -5.81 20.66 26.52
CA LYS A 74 -4.94 19.74 25.81
C LYS A 74 -3.82 20.68 25.46
N GLU A 75 -2.83 20.76 26.35
CA GLU A 75 -1.49 21.20 26.02
C GLU A 75 -1.24 20.55 24.67
N LYS A 76 -1.32 21.36 23.60
CA LYS A 76 -1.45 20.82 22.23
C LYS A 76 -0.22 19.97 22.05
N ASP A 77 -0.38 18.66 22.17
CA ASP A 77 0.75 17.76 22.19
C ASP A 77 1.49 18.03 20.89
N LYS A 78 2.70 18.57 21.00
CA LYS A 78 3.39 19.09 19.84
C LYS A 78 3.74 17.92 18.95
N ILE A 79 3.03 17.81 17.84
CA ILE A 79 3.36 16.86 16.79
C ILE A 79 4.65 17.36 16.14
N HIS A 80 5.69 16.55 16.24
CA HIS A 80 6.94 16.77 15.54
C HIS A 80 7.02 15.82 14.36
N VAL A 81 7.58 16.29 13.26
CA VAL A 81 7.75 15.48 12.05
C VAL A 81 9.24 15.34 11.78
N PHE A 82 9.69 14.13 11.49
CA PHE A 82 11.05 13.89 11.00
C PHE A 82 11.03 12.96 9.79
N THR A 83 12.10 13.00 9.01
CA THR A 83 12.24 12.19 7.79
C THR A 83 13.40 11.24 7.94
N VAL A 84 13.19 9.98 7.58
CA VAL A 84 14.25 8.98 7.42
C VAL A 84 14.51 8.83 5.94
N ASP A 85 15.67 9.28 5.48
CA ASP A 85 16.09 9.08 4.10
C ASP A 85 17.08 7.92 4.00
N SER A 86 16.75 6.94 3.17
CA SER A 86 17.61 5.78 2.94
C SER A 86 18.97 6.16 2.38
N MET A 87 19.14 7.32 1.74
CA MET A 87 20.45 7.81 1.26
C MET A 87 21.47 7.99 2.38
N TYR A 88 21.01 8.22 3.62
CA TYR A 88 21.87 8.39 4.80
C TYR A 88 22.05 7.10 5.61
N ARG A 89 21.70 5.94 5.04
CA ARG A 89 21.95 4.64 5.67
C ARG A 89 23.46 4.38 5.84
N PRO A 90 23.87 3.53 6.81
CA PRO A 90 25.27 3.13 6.94
C PRO A 90 25.82 2.51 5.64
N PRO A 91 27.08 2.78 5.23
CA PRO A 91 27.61 2.31 3.93
C PRO A 91 27.56 0.79 3.71
N ALA A 92 27.59 0.00 4.77
CA ALA A 92 27.55 -1.47 4.71
C ALA A 92 26.11 -2.05 4.76
N SER A 93 25.09 -1.22 4.94
CA SER A 93 23.71 -1.68 5.05
C SER A 93 23.05 -1.87 3.68
N LYS A 94 21.96 -2.63 3.66
CA LYS A 94 21.17 -2.83 2.45
C LYS A 94 20.06 -1.79 2.40
N ILE A 95 19.69 -1.36 1.20
CA ILE A 95 18.60 -0.39 1.02
C ILE A 95 17.26 -0.87 1.60
N HIS A 96 17.04 -2.18 1.64
CA HIS A 96 15.84 -2.81 2.19
C HIS A 96 15.99 -3.28 3.65
N ASP A 97 17.14 -3.07 4.28
CA ASP A 97 17.39 -3.44 5.69
C ASP A 97 18.53 -2.60 6.26
N PHE A 98 18.17 -1.55 6.98
CA PHE A 98 19.14 -0.65 7.60
C PHE A 98 18.65 -0.10 8.94
N VAL A 99 19.61 0.33 9.77
CA VAL A 99 19.34 1.05 11.01
C VAL A 99 19.61 2.53 10.76
N TYR A 100 18.60 3.35 11.03
CA TYR A 100 18.69 4.81 11.09
C TYR A 100 18.82 5.24 12.55
N THR A 101 19.85 6.02 12.86
CA THR A 101 20.06 6.60 14.19
C THR A 101 19.62 8.05 14.16
N LEU A 102 18.75 8.45 15.09
CA LEU A 102 18.32 9.83 15.20
C LEU A 102 19.51 10.72 15.62
N PRO A 103 19.61 11.96 15.12
CA PRO A 103 20.65 12.90 15.56
C PRO A 103 20.61 13.16 17.07
N GLU A 104 19.39 13.23 17.62
CA GLU A 104 19.14 13.41 19.04
C GLU A 104 18.04 12.43 19.50
N PRO A 105 18.16 11.80 20.68
CA PRO A 105 17.09 10.98 21.23
C PRO A 105 15.82 11.78 21.51
N LEU A 106 14.67 11.24 21.14
CA LEU A 106 13.37 11.88 21.32
C LEU A 106 12.54 11.13 22.35
N ARG A 107 11.88 11.85 23.27
CA ARG A 107 10.93 11.25 24.22
C ARG A 107 9.52 11.33 23.66
N ILE A 108 8.92 10.19 23.31
CA ILE A 108 7.68 10.15 22.52
C ILE A 108 6.59 9.29 23.17
N ARG A 109 5.32 9.66 22.95
CA ARG A 109 4.12 8.85 23.27
C ARG A 109 3.55 8.11 22.08
N SER A 110 3.81 8.59 20.87
CA SER A 110 3.37 7.93 19.66
C SER A 110 4.35 8.10 18.50
N LEU A 111 4.29 7.15 17.56
CA LEU A 111 5.05 7.13 16.33
C LEU A 111 4.12 6.70 15.18
N GLN A 112 3.97 7.56 14.18
CA GLN A 112 3.16 7.31 13.01
C GLN A 112 4.00 7.48 11.75
N MET A 113 3.92 6.53 10.83
CA MET A 113 4.42 6.73 9.48
C MET A 113 3.33 7.47 8.70
N GLU A 114 3.62 8.69 8.24
CA GLU A 114 2.66 9.52 7.48
C GLU A 114 2.68 9.21 5.99
N CYS A 115 3.88 9.10 5.42
CA CYS A 115 4.03 8.70 4.04
C CYS A 115 5.41 8.13 3.73
N ILE A 116 5.48 7.46 2.59
CA ILE A 116 6.73 7.07 1.94
C ILE A 116 6.82 7.75 0.58
N ASP A 117 7.97 8.30 0.28
CA ASP A 117 8.36 8.82 -1.03
C ASP A 117 9.32 7.83 -1.68
N ILE A 118 8.84 7.12 -2.70
CA ILE A 118 9.64 6.20 -3.51
C ILE A 118 9.75 6.84 -4.90
N PRO A 119 10.97 7.14 -5.39
CA PRO A 119 11.15 7.57 -6.76
C PRO A 119 10.52 6.54 -7.71
N LEU A 120 9.81 7.02 -8.73
CA LEU A 120 9.06 6.19 -9.70
C LEU A 120 10.01 5.40 -10.62
N VAL A 121 10.73 4.43 -10.08
CA VAL A 121 11.76 3.64 -10.80
C VAL A 121 11.24 2.25 -11.17
N TRP A 122 10.00 1.91 -10.82
CA TRP A 122 9.47 0.55 -11.01
C TRP A 122 9.07 0.17 -12.44
N ASN A 123 9.26 1.07 -13.40
CA ASN A 123 9.18 0.78 -14.84
C ASN A 123 10.55 0.81 -15.53
N GLU A 124 11.66 0.82 -14.78
CA GLU A 124 13.00 0.85 -15.37
C GLU A 124 13.38 -0.54 -15.89
N PHE A 125 13.57 -0.65 -17.20
CA PHE A 125 14.19 -1.81 -17.83
C PHE A 125 15.71 -1.69 -17.63
N HIS A 126 16.35 -2.77 -17.18
CA HIS A 126 17.80 -2.84 -17.04
C HIS A 126 18.33 -4.09 -17.73
N LYS A 127 19.07 -3.91 -18.83
CA LYS A 127 19.63 -4.96 -19.68
C LYS A 127 18.59 -6.02 -20.02
N ALA A 128 17.36 -5.58 -20.27
CA ALA A 128 16.24 -6.47 -20.46
C ALA A 128 16.34 -7.09 -21.87
N GLN A 129 16.34 -8.43 -21.90
CA GLN A 129 16.45 -9.20 -23.12
C GLN A 129 15.41 -10.32 -23.10
N PHE A 130 14.83 -10.62 -24.26
CA PHE A 130 13.97 -11.78 -24.48
C PHE A 130 14.07 -12.25 -25.92
N PHE A 131 13.59 -13.46 -26.21
CA PHE A 131 13.52 -13.98 -27.57
C PHE A 131 12.09 -13.93 -28.10
N TRP A 132 11.93 -13.38 -29.30
CA TRP A 132 10.71 -13.41 -30.10
C TRP A 132 10.94 -14.38 -31.26
N ASN A 133 10.34 -15.57 -31.20
CA ASN A 133 10.80 -16.72 -31.99
C ASN A 133 12.30 -16.93 -31.79
N ASP A 134 13.09 -16.83 -32.87
CA ASP A 134 14.55 -16.95 -32.84
C ASP A 134 15.27 -15.58 -32.75
N LEU A 135 14.52 -14.47 -32.75
CA LEU A 135 15.07 -13.11 -32.67
C LEU A 135 15.34 -12.71 -31.22
N SER A 136 16.59 -12.35 -30.91
CA SER A 136 16.96 -11.74 -29.63
C SER A 136 16.60 -10.25 -29.62
N VAL A 137 15.65 -9.86 -28.77
CA VAL A 137 15.22 -8.47 -28.58
C VAL A 137 15.89 -7.91 -27.34
N HIS A 138 16.61 -6.81 -27.51
CA HIS A 138 17.29 -6.09 -26.43
C HIS A 138 16.60 -4.75 -26.20
N LEU A 139 16.03 -4.56 -25.02
CA LEU A 139 15.44 -3.29 -24.62
C LEU A 139 16.54 -2.40 -24.02
N PRO A 140 16.67 -1.14 -24.48
CA PRO A 140 17.55 -0.17 -23.85
C PRO A 140 17.18 0.04 -22.38
N ASP A 141 18.17 0.49 -21.61
CA ASP A 141 17.92 0.86 -20.22
C ASP A 141 17.04 2.10 -20.17
N GLY A 142 16.02 2.10 -19.32
CA GLY A 142 15.17 3.27 -19.13
C GLY A 142 13.76 2.97 -18.63
N THR A 143 13.06 4.03 -18.28
CA THR A 143 11.68 4.00 -17.80
C THR A 143 10.75 4.31 -18.96
N TYR A 144 9.81 3.40 -19.26
CA TYR A 144 8.86 3.60 -20.35
C TYR A 144 7.43 3.69 -19.82
N THR A 145 6.68 4.66 -20.32
CA THR A 145 5.22 4.62 -20.30
C THR A 145 4.72 3.47 -21.17
N PRO A 146 3.47 3.00 -20.99
CA PRO A 146 2.85 2.02 -21.88
C PRO A 146 3.03 2.33 -23.37
N SER A 147 2.73 3.56 -23.80
CA SER A 147 2.80 3.96 -25.21
C SER A 147 4.23 4.05 -25.74
N GLU A 148 5.20 4.45 -24.91
CA GLU A 148 6.62 4.42 -25.29
C GLU A 148 7.11 2.98 -25.46
N LEU A 149 6.70 2.06 -24.58
CA LEU A 149 7.07 0.65 -24.70
C LEU A 149 6.42 -0.01 -25.94
N GLU A 150 5.17 0.33 -26.24
CA GLU A 150 4.48 -0.09 -27.47
C GLU A 150 5.25 0.34 -28.72
N THR A 151 5.63 1.62 -28.78
CA THR A 151 6.41 2.18 -29.89
C THR A 151 7.78 1.51 -30.01
N LEU A 152 8.47 1.36 -28.87
CA LEU A 152 9.80 0.75 -28.82
C LEU A 152 9.81 -0.69 -29.32
N LEU A 153 8.86 -1.52 -28.90
CA LEU A 153 8.79 -2.92 -29.32
C LEU A 153 8.39 -3.07 -30.80
N TYR A 154 7.55 -2.17 -31.30
CA TYR A 154 7.24 -2.12 -32.72
C TYR A 154 8.47 -1.73 -33.55
N ASP A 155 9.22 -0.71 -33.13
CA ASP A 155 10.40 -0.24 -33.86
C ASP A 155 11.56 -1.25 -33.83
N LEU A 156 11.79 -1.91 -32.70
CA LEU A 156 12.90 -2.86 -32.55
C LEU A 156 12.68 -4.20 -33.26
N ALA A 157 11.44 -4.70 -33.26
CA ALA A 157 11.16 -6.08 -33.65
C ALA A 157 9.82 -6.27 -34.38
N SER A 158 9.14 -5.19 -34.78
CA SER A 158 7.80 -5.22 -35.39
C SER A 158 6.77 -5.96 -34.54
N ILE A 159 6.94 -5.96 -33.23
CA ILE A 159 6.04 -6.64 -32.29
C ILE A 159 4.88 -5.69 -32.00
N GLN A 160 3.68 -6.05 -32.44
CA GLN A 160 2.47 -5.30 -32.10
C GLN A 160 2.02 -5.68 -30.70
N ILE A 161 2.15 -4.74 -29.77
CA ILE A 161 1.65 -4.89 -28.41
C ILE A 161 0.58 -3.85 -28.09
N THR A 162 -0.31 -4.17 -27.16
CA THR A 162 -1.28 -3.25 -26.59
C THR A 162 -1.29 -3.41 -25.08
N ILE A 163 -0.99 -2.31 -24.39
CA ILE A 163 -0.84 -2.25 -22.94
C ILE A 163 -1.99 -1.42 -22.39
N ARG A 164 -3.00 -2.12 -21.86
CA ARG A 164 -4.13 -1.50 -21.15
C ARG A 164 -4.26 -2.09 -19.75
N HIS A 165 -5.32 -2.87 -19.52
CA HIS A 165 -5.46 -3.64 -18.29
C HIS A 165 -4.61 -4.91 -18.28
N ARG A 166 -4.19 -5.40 -19.44
CA ARG A 166 -3.25 -6.50 -19.63
C ARG A 166 -2.41 -6.19 -20.87
N THR A 167 -1.24 -6.79 -20.96
CA THR A 167 -0.42 -6.73 -22.16
C THR A 167 -0.93 -7.78 -23.12
N MET A 168 -1.39 -7.32 -24.28
CA MET A 168 -1.74 -8.17 -25.41
C MET A 168 -0.63 -8.08 -26.45
N ILE A 169 -0.23 -9.21 -27.01
CA ILE A 169 0.70 -9.27 -28.12
C ILE A 169 0.01 -9.91 -29.31
N HIS A 170 0.11 -9.27 -30.48
CA HIS A 170 -0.59 -9.68 -31.70
C HIS A 170 0.40 -9.90 -32.84
N SER A 171 0.11 -10.88 -33.69
CA SER A 171 0.86 -11.15 -34.93
C SER A 171 -0.07 -11.79 -35.97
N SER A 172 0.21 -11.58 -37.26
CA SER A 172 -0.43 -12.34 -38.33
C SER A 172 0.06 -13.80 -38.37
N GLU A 173 1.29 -14.04 -37.92
CA GLU A 173 1.94 -15.35 -37.93
C GLU A 173 2.05 -15.95 -36.52
N PRO A 174 2.05 -17.30 -36.39
CA PRO A 174 2.33 -17.95 -35.11
C PRO A 174 3.68 -17.51 -34.55
N PHE A 175 3.69 -17.17 -33.27
CA PHE A 175 4.91 -16.80 -32.55
C PHE A 175 5.06 -17.53 -31.22
N THR A 176 6.30 -17.54 -30.75
CA THR A 176 6.72 -17.93 -29.40
C THR A 176 7.52 -16.80 -28.76
N ILE A 177 7.46 -16.72 -27.44
CA ILE A 177 8.25 -15.75 -26.67
C ILE A 177 8.97 -16.50 -25.56
N ASP A 178 10.26 -16.23 -25.40
CA ASP A 178 11.07 -16.74 -24.30
C ASP A 178 11.67 -15.54 -23.53
N PHE A 179 11.11 -15.26 -22.36
CA PHE A 179 11.58 -14.22 -21.46
C PHE A 179 12.79 -14.65 -20.61
N GLY A 180 13.25 -15.89 -20.77
CA GLY A 180 14.31 -16.49 -19.97
C GLY A 180 13.89 -16.78 -18.53
N LYS A 181 14.83 -17.30 -17.74
CA LYS A 181 14.64 -17.54 -16.30
C LYS A 181 14.74 -16.21 -15.55
N ARG A 182 13.70 -15.81 -14.78
CA ARG A 182 13.73 -15.00 -13.53
C ARG A 182 12.46 -14.15 -13.29
N PHE A 183 12.31 -13.74 -12.03
CA PHE A 183 11.61 -12.51 -11.60
C PHE A 183 12.33 -11.27 -12.15
N LYS A 184 11.61 -10.21 -12.53
CA LYS A 184 12.14 -8.96 -13.13
C LYS A 184 12.64 -9.06 -14.59
N SER A 185 12.26 -10.08 -15.36
CA SER A 185 12.45 -10.06 -16.82
C SER A 185 11.53 -9.03 -17.50
N ALA A 186 11.79 -8.70 -18.77
CA ALA A 186 10.87 -7.89 -19.58
C ALA A 186 9.44 -8.44 -19.56
N GLY A 187 9.30 -9.77 -19.62
CA GLY A 187 8.02 -10.45 -19.51
C GLY A 187 7.32 -10.15 -18.20
N TRP A 188 8.06 -10.16 -17.09
CA TRP A 188 7.53 -9.84 -15.76
C TRP A 188 6.98 -8.42 -15.66
N ILE A 189 7.70 -7.43 -16.19
CA ILE A 189 7.24 -6.02 -16.26
C ILE A 189 5.97 -5.93 -17.11
N MET A 190 5.94 -6.66 -18.22
CA MET A 190 4.79 -6.76 -19.11
C MET A 190 3.65 -7.66 -18.58
N GLY A 191 3.77 -8.25 -17.39
CA GLY A 191 2.72 -9.05 -16.75
C GLY A 191 2.71 -10.54 -17.09
N PHE A 192 3.70 -11.04 -17.83
CA PHE A 192 3.92 -12.46 -18.15
C PHE A 192 4.71 -13.17 -17.03
N ARG A 193 4.24 -14.34 -16.60
CA ARG A 193 4.77 -15.08 -15.43
C ARG A 193 5.60 -16.33 -15.73
N ARG A 194 5.47 -16.88 -16.93
CA ARG A 194 6.19 -18.08 -17.39
C ARG A 194 7.44 -17.67 -18.15
N GLU A 195 8.41 -18.57 -18.21
CA GLU A 195 9.61 -18.35 -19.01
C GLU A 195 9.28 -18.32 -20.50
N LYS A 196 8.39 -19.21 -20.95
CA LYS A 196 8.05 -19.39 -22.37
C LYS A 196 6.55 -19.35 -22.63
N TYR A 197 6.19 -18.78 -23.77
CA TYR A 197 4.84 -18.69 -24.28
C TYR A 197 4.76 -19.09 -25.74
N LYS A 198 3.59 -19.60 -26.13
CA LYS A 198 3.20 -19.83 -27.51
C LYS A 198 1.87 -19.13 -27.75
N SER A 199 1.81 -18.36 -28.83
CA SER A 199 0.59 -17.67 -29.26
C SER A 199 -0.53 -18.67 -29.61
N THR A 200 -1.78 -18.21 -29.46
CA THR A 200 -2.98 -18.95 -29.86
C THR A 200 -3.70 -18.18 -30.96
N TYR A 201 -4.18 -18.88 -31.98
CA TYR A 201 -4.96 -18.23 -33.04
C TYR A 201 -6.34 -17.85 -32.53
N ASN A 202 -6.68 -16.56 -32.62
CA ASN A 202 -7.99 -16.02 -32.29
C ASN A 202 -8.80 -15.83 -33.59
N VAL A 203 -9.88 -16.60 -33.72
CA VAL A 203 -10.74 -16.60 -34.91
C VAL A 203 -11.45 -15.25 -35.09
N LEU A 204 -11.77 -14.55 -34.00
CA LEU A 204 -12.52 -13.28 -34.06
C LEU A 204 -11.66 -12.15 -34.62
N THR A 205 -10.38 -12.12 -34.25
CA THR A 205 -9.44 -11.10 -34.71
C THR A 205 -8.64 -11.53 -35.94
N SER A 206 -8.72 -12.82 -36.30
CA SER A 206 -7.91 -13.46 -37.34
C SER A 206 -6.40 -13.23 -37.14
N LYS A 207 -5.95 -13.31 -35.88
CA LYS A 207 -4.56 -13.09 -35.48
C LYS A 207 -4.11 -14.15 -34.48
N HIS A 208 -2.80 -14.36 -34.43
CA HIS A 208 -2.15 -15.02 -33.31
C HIS A 208 -2.01 -14.05 -32.15
N GLU A 209 -2.45 -14.46 -30.97
CA GLU A 209 -2.51 -13.60 -29.79
C GLU A 209 -1.91 -14.26 -28.56
N LEU A 210 -1.41 -13.41 -27.67
CA LEU A 210 -0.98 -13.78 -26.33
C LEU A 210 -1.40 -12.69 -25.35
N GLU A 211 -2.06 -13.09 -24.26
CA GLU A 211 -2.49 -12.21 -23.17
C GLU A 211 -1.67 -12.48 -21.91
N SER A 212 -1.20 -11.42 -21.25
CA SER A 212 -0.46 -11.52 -19.99
C SER A 212 -1.36 -11.96 -18.83
N GLU A 213 -0.84 -12.77 -17.89
CA GLU A 213 -1.64 -13.21 -16.74
C GLU A 213 -1.94 -12.06 -15.76
N ALA A 214 -0.99 -11.12 -15.62
CA ALA A 214 -1.11 -9.92 -14.79
C ALA A 214 -1.24 -8.65 -15.63
N ARG A 215 -1.71 -7.55 -15.01
CA ARG A 215 -1.75 -6.24 -15.68
C ARG A 215 -0.32 -5.75 -15.91
N PHE A 216 -0.12 -4.93 -16.94
CA PHE A 216 1.12 -4.19 -17.11
C PHE A 216 1.33 -3.30 -15.89
N GLY A 217 2.50 -3.40 -15.27
CA GLY A 217 2.72 -2.75 -13.99
C GLY A 217 1.73 -3.19 -12.90
N TYR A 218 0.96 -4.28 -12.99
CA TYR A 218 0.41 -4.88 -11.76
C TYR A 218 1.51 -5.75 -11.17
N LEU A 219 2.42 -5.11 -10.46
CA LEU A 219 3.08 -5.80 -9.38
C LEU A 219 1.99 -6.02 -8.32
N THR A 220 1.48 -7.24 -8.22
CA THR A 220 0.79 -7.73 -7.01
C THR A 220 1.72 -7.85 -5.81
N GLU A 221 2.90 -7.22 -5.88
CA GLU A 221 3.87 -7.13 -4.81
C GLU A 221 3.52 -5.87 -4.04
N CYS A 222 2.94 -6.05 -2.86
CA CYS A 222 2.93 -4.98 -1.89
C CYS A 222 4.32 -4.93 -1.27
N MET A 223 4.89 -3.73 -1.19
CA MET A 223 6.02 -3.45 -0.33
C MET A 223 5.49 -3.22 1.08
N TYR A 224 5.88 -4.08 2.00
CA TYR A 224 5.62 -3.90 3.43
C TYR A 224 6.80 -3.15 4.03
N VAL A 225 6.49 -2.12 4.81
CA VAL A 225 7.47 -1.34 5.57
C VAL A 225 7.37 -1.74 7.02
N ASP A 226 8.40 -2.43 7.47
CA ASP A 226 8.61 -2.79 8.86
C ASP A 226 9.57 -1.81 9.50
N VAL A 227 9.14 -1.26 10.62
CA VAL A 227 9.86 -0.25 11.38
C VAL A 227 10.02 -0.80 12.79
N TYR A 228 11.20 -1.31 13.14
CA TYR A 228 11.50 -1.74 14.51
C TYR A 228 12.18 -0.61 15.28
N ASP A 229 11.49 -0.07 16.27
CA ASP A 229 11.92 1.05 17.13
C ASP A 229 12.68 0.60 18.38
N TYR A 230 12.97 -0.71 18.50
CA TYR A 230 13.61 -1.34 19.67
C TYR A 230 12.75 -1.32 20.95
N HIS A 231 11.43 -1.13 20.82
CA HIS A 231 10.47 -1.19 21.93
C HIS A 231 9.34 -2.17 21.62
N ASP A 232 9.24 -3.25 22.42
CA ASP A 232 8.26 -4.32 22.19
C ASP A 232 6.84 -4.03 22.71
N ALA A 233 6.66 -2.94 23.46
CA ALA A 233 5.45 -2.62 24.22
C ALA A 233 4.31 -1.99 23.40
N CYS A 234 4.31 -2.15 22.07
CA CYS A 234 3.29 -1.57 21.20
C CYS A 234 2.12 -2.56 20.97
N THR A 235 0.89 -2.12 21.20
CA THR A 235 -0.32 -2.82 20.78
C THR A 235 -0.56 -2.62 19.29
N ASN A 236 0.10 -3.41 18.45
CA ASN A 236 -0.14 -3.38 17.01
C ASN A 236 -1.07 -4.52 16.58
N LYS A 237 -1.91 -4.24 15.56
CA LYS A 237 -2.59 -5.30 14.80
C LYS A 237 -1.51 -6.18 14.16
N THR A 238 -1.39 -7.42 14.60
CA THR A 238 -0.63 -8.44 13.88
C THR A 238 -1.36 -8.79 12.59
N TYR A 239 -0.71 -8.58 11.46
CA TYR A 239 -1.11 -9.27 10.24
C TYR A 239 -0.71 -10.74 10.41
N GLU A 240 -1.68 -11.66 10.29
CA GLU A 240 -1.42 -13.09 10.42
C GLU A 240 -0.23 -13.49 9.53
N HIS A 241 0.78 -14.11 10.12
CA HIS A 241 2.04 -14.57 9.49
C HIS A 241 3.08 -13.51 9.10
N LEU A 242 2.89 -12.24 9.41
CA LEU A 242 3.88 -11.18 9.18
C LEU A 242 4.39 -10.55 10.49
N SER A 243 5.37 -9.67 10.38
CA SER A 243 5.95 -8.96 11.51
C SER A 243 4.93 -8.05 12.21
N LYS A 244 4.98 -8.02 13.56
CA LYS A 244 4.19 -7.10 14.40
C LYS A 244 4.65 -5.63 14.28
N TYR A 245 5.79 -5.40 13.63
CA TYR A 245 6.40 -4.08 13.44
C TYR A 245 6.12 -3.47 12.06
N ILE A 246 5.20 -4.05 11.27
CA ILE A 246 4.74 -3.37 10.05
C ILE A 246 4.10 -2.04 10.44
N MET A 247 4.45 -0.97 9.71
CA MET A 247 3.81 0.36 9.83
C MET A 247 3.07 0.76 8.56
N GLY A 248 3.30 0.08 7.43
CA GLY A 248 2.48 0.25 6.24
C GLY A 248 2.75 -0.81 5.18
N TYR A 249 1.86 -0.87 4.21
CA TYR A 249 2.04 -1.64 2.99
C TYR A 249 1.63 -0.79 1.80
N PHE A 250 2.40 -0.89 0.73
CA PHE A 250 2.29 -0.02 -0.43
C PHE A 250 2.20 -0.89 -1.67
N PRO A 251 1.18 -0.74 -2.53
CA PRO A 251 1.22 -1.39 -3.84
C PRO A 251 2.51 -0.93 -4.52
N ALA A 252 3.23 -1.88 -5.11
CA ALA A 252 4.45 -1.51 -5.76
C ALA A 252 4.12 -0.52 -6.90
N VAL A 253 3.44 -0.92 -7.95
CA VAL A 253 3.13 0.08 -8.98
C VAL A 253 2.09 1.07 -8.49
N ASN A 254 2.57 2.29 -8.23
CA ASN A 254 1.75 3.41 -7.86
C ASN A 254 1.89 4.52 -8.91
N GLN A 255 0.76 5.12 -9.24
CA GLN A 255 0.70 6.33 -10.07
C GLN A 255 1.15 7.56 -9.28
N GLN A 256 1.17 7.47 -7.95
CA GLN A 256 1.57 8.53 -7.04
C GLN A 256 2.91 8.23 -6.39
N ARG A 257 3.81 9.22 -6.45
CA ARG A 257 5.14 9.19 -5.81
C ARG A 257 5.05 9.10 -4.28
N ILE A 258 4.10 9.82 -3.69
CA ILE A 258 3.87 9.87 -2.24
C ILE A 258 2.69 8.96 -1.91
N GLN A 259 2.90 8.00 -1.01
CA GLN A 259 1.82 7.14 -0.51
C GLN A 259 1.52 7.50 0.94
N GLN A 260 0.30 7.94 1.23
CA GLN A 260 -0.12 8.29 2.58
C GLN A 260 -0.59 7.05 3.35
N TYR A 261 -0.23 6.96 4.62
CA TYR A 261 -0.69 5.93 5.53
C TYR A 261 -0.87 6.54 6.93
N HIS A 262 -1.78 5.99 7.72
CA HIS A 262 -2.11 6.53 9.05
C HIS A 262 -2.08 5.41 10.08
N TRP A 263 -0.95 4.71 10.18
CA TRP A 263 -0.76 3.77 11.29
C TRP A 263 0.10 4.39 12.37
N THR A 264 -0.57 4.71 13.47
CA THR A 264 0.02 5.25 14.67
C THR A 264 0.27 4.14 15.69
N ARG A 265 1.50 4.02 16.16
CA ARG A 265 1.84 3.30 17.38
C ARG A 265 1.68 4.23 18.56
N ILE A 266 0.98 3.77 19.59
CA ILE A 266 0.84 4.48 20.86
C ILE A 266 1.56 3.65 21.91
N TYR A 267 2.44 4.27 22.68
CA TYR A 267 3.17 3.61 23.76
C TYR A 267 2.42 3.77 25.09
N PRO A 268 2.31 2.71 25.92
CA PRO A 268 1.68 2.82 27.24
C PRO A 268 2.37 3.83 28.16
N GLU A 269 3.69 3.94 28.02
CA GLU A 269 4.53 4.91 28.71
C GLU A 269 5.42 5.63 27.69
N PRO A 270 5.82 6.89 27.97
CA PRO A 270 6.75 7.60 27.11
C PRO A 270 8.07 6.86 26.94
N ILE A 271 8.46 6.58 25.70
CA ILE A 271 9.72 5.90 25.39
C ILE A 271 10.79 6.91 24.92
N LYS A 272 12.05 6.49 25.04
CA LYS A 272 13.19 7.19 24.41
C LYS A 272 13.46 6.54 23.05
N LEU A 273 13.16 7.26 21.97
CA LEU A 273 13.43 6.84 20.60
C LEU A 273 14.82 7.33 20.18
N GLU A 274 15.73 6.40 19.90
CA GLU A 274 17.12 6.70 19.51
C GLU A 274 17.46 6.21 18.11
N ARG A 275 16.79 5.15 17.65
CA ARG A 275 17.06 4.50 16.37
C ARG A 275 15.85 3.72 15.88
N LEU A 276 15.80 3.52 14.58
CA LEU A 276 14.80 2.72 13.88
C LEU A 276 15.53 1.73 12.98
N ARG A 277 15.15 0.45 12.99
CA ARG A 277 15.49 -0.47 11.91
C ARG A 277 14.35 -0.44 10.89
N ILE A 278 14.67 -0.11 9.65
CA ILE A 278 13.74 -0.11 8.53
C ILE A 278 14.00 -1.36 7.70
N GLN A 279 12.97 -2.18 7.51
CA GLN A 279 13.00 -3.34 6.61
C GLN A 279 11.89 -3.24 5.58
N LEU A 280 12.22 -3.53 4.32
CA LEU A 280 11.28 -3.61 3.22
C LEU A 280 11.17 -5.08 2.78
N PHE A 281 9.95 -5.62 2.74
CA PHE A 281 9.71 -6.98 2.25
C PHE A 281 8.47 -7.10 1.39
N ASN A 282 8.40 -8.16 0.58
CA ASN A 282 7.19 -8.52 -0.17
C ASN A 282 6.22 -9.31 0.71
N LYS A 283 5.03 -9.64 0.18
CA LYS A 283 4.01 -10.43 0.91
C LYS A 283 4.46 -11.82 1.40
N PHE A 284 5.59 -12.32 0.93
CA PHE A 284 6.17 -13.60 1.33
C PHE A 284 7.26 -13.44 2.41
N GLY A 285 7.52 -12.21 2.89
CA GLY A 285 8.57 -11.92 3.86
C GLY A 285 9.98 -11.88 3.24
N GLU A 286 10.09 -11.94 1.91
CA GLU A 286 11.38 -11.84 1.23
C GLU A 286 11.77 -10.36 1.08
N PRO A 287 13.08 -10.02 1.09
CA PRO A 287 13.54 -8.66 0.89
C PRO A 287 12.95 -7.99 -0.35
N PHE A 288 12.34 -6.82 -0.15
CA PHE A 288 11.82 -6.04 -1.26
C PHE A 288 12.99 -5.35 -1.96
N LEU A 289 13.36 -5.83 -3.13
CA LEU A 289 14.51 -5.35 -3.90
C LEU A 289 14.19 -4.03 -4.60
N ASN A 290 14.10 -2.95 -3.82
CA ASN A 290 14.10 -1.58 -4.32
C ASN A 290 15.50 -1.21 -4.83
N GLN A 291 15.56 -0.51 -5.97
CA GLN A 291 16.81 -0.05 -6.59
C GLN A 291 17.06 1.45 -6.41
N ALA A 292 16.06 2.18 -5.89
CA ALA A 292 16.14 3.62 -5.66
C ALA A 292 16.09 3.94 -4.18
N ASP A 293 16.83 4.97 -3.76
CA ASP A 293 16.68 5.55 -2.44
C ASP A 293 15.26 6.08 -2.25
N PHE A 294 14.71 5.93 -1.06
CA PHE A 294 13.39 6.39 -0.65
C PHE A 294 13.48 7.19 0.66
N SER A 295 12.44 7.96 0.95
CA SER A 295 12.30 8.73 2.18
C SER A 295 10.99 8.35 2.89
N ILE A 296 11.01 8.22 4.21
CA ILE A 296 9.83 7.96 5.05
C ILE A 296 9.62 9.15 5.98
N HIS A 297 8.41 9.71 5.99
CA HIS A 297 8.02 10.75 6.91
C HIS A 297 7.31 10.16 8.12
N PHE A 298 7.79 10.52 9.31
CA PHE A 298 7.21 10.11 10.58
C PHE A 298 6.67 11.31 11.34
N ALA A 299 5.45 11.20 11.84
CA ALA A 299 4.89 12.08 12.85
C ALA A 299 5.01 11.44 14.23
N ILE A 300 5.42 12.21 15.22
CA ILE A 300 5.55 11.79 16.61
C ILE A 300 4.87 12.79 17.55
N GLN A 301 4.28 12.26 18.61
CA GLN A 301 3.79 13.06 19.72
C GLN A 301 4.84 13.04 20.83
N MET A 302 5.44 14.20 21.12
CA MET A 302 6.44 14.32 22.18
C MET A 302 5.79 14.45 23.56
N VAL A 303 6.58 14.17 24.61
CA VAL A 303 6.26 14.48 26.02
C VAL A 303 6.97 15.73 26.47
#